data_AF-A0A1N7G4L7-F1
#
_entry.id   AF-A0A1N7G4L7-F1
#
_cell.length_a   1.000
_cell.length_b   1.000
_cell.length_c   1.000
_cell.angle_alpha   90.00
_cell.angle_beta   90.00
_cell.angle_gamma   90.00
#
_symmetry.space_group_name_H-M   'P 1'
#
loop_
_entity.id
_entity.type
_entity.pdbx_description
1 polymer ?
#
loop_
_entity_poly.entity_id
_entity_poly.type
_entity_poly.pdbx_seq_one_letter_code
_entity_poly.pdbx_strand_id
1 'polypeptide(L)'
;MALTQTHTIGHSAREHTTVDLGEIVADVPPGTTCDLAVAGDRSSYELEFTRRETRWTVEGAGDVAELTAVYAVGGDQVGKPERVPGWIRAVCAELEIREVSMR
;
A
#
# COMPACT_ATOMS: atom_id res chain seq x y z
N MET A 1 -10.46 1.30 -16.92
CA MET A 1 -9.14 0.80 -16.49
C MET A 1 -9.40 -0.39 -15.59
N ALA A 2 -8.73 -1.52 -15.84
CA ALA A 2 -9.11 -2.81 -15.25
C ALA A 2 -8.15 -3.16 -14.10
N LEU A 3 -8.56 -2.86 -12.87
CA LEU A 3 -7.98 -3.45 -11.67
C LEU A 3 -8.22 -4.96 -11.75
N THR A 4 -7.16 -5.76 -11.86
CA THR A 4 -7.27 -7.22 -11.90
C THR A 4 -7.33 -7.74 -10.46
N GLN A 5 -8.54 -7.80 -9.91
CA GLN A 5 -8.81 -8.28 -8.55
C GLN A 5 -8.79 -9.81 -8.53
N THR A 6 -7.84 -10.41 -7.82
CA THR A 6 -7.80 -11.88 -7.62
C THR A 6 -8.34 -12.21 -6.25
N HIS A 7 -9.63 -12.54 -6.16
CA HIS A 7 -10.34 -12.75 -4.90
C HIS A 7 -10.05 -14.17 -4.33
N THR A 8 -9.33 -14.25 -3.20
CA THR A 8 -9.19 -15.50 -2.43
C THR A 8 -9.92 -15.35 -1.10
N ILE A 9 -11.07 -16.01 -0.95
CA ILE A 9 -11.93 -15.92 0.24
C ILE A 9 -11.46 -16.90 1.33
N GLY A 10 -10.79 -16.35 2.35
CA GLY A 10 -10.55 -16.96 3.66
C GLY A 10 -11.01 -15.99 4.75
N HIS A 11 -11.55 -16.50 5.87
CA HIS A 11 -12.36 -15.82 6.90
C HIS A 11 -11.67 -14.67 7.72
N SER A 12 -10.54 -14.18 7.23
CA SER A 12 -9.81 -12.96 7.64
C SER A 12 -9.33 -12.29 6.35
N ALA A 13 -10.28 -11.92 5.47
CA ALA A 13 -10.00 -11.65 4.06
C ALA A 13 -9.20 -10.36 3.90
N ARG A 14 -7.87 -10.47 3.84
CA ARG A 14 -7.05 -9.43 3.25
C ARG A 14 -7.32 -9.45 1.75
N GLU A 15 -7.82 -8.35 1.20
CA GLU A 15 -8.01 -8.23 -0.24
C GLU A 15 -6.65 -7.92 -0.87
N HIS A 16 -6.10 -8.90 -1.58
CA HIS A 16 -4.85 -8.76 -2.31
C HIS A 16 -5.12 -8.26 -3.73
N THR A 17 -4.50 -7.13 -4.07
CA THR A 17 -4.57 -6.53 -5.39
C THR A 17 -3.17 -6.18 -5.86
N THR A 18 -2.81 -6.60 -7.07
CA THR A 18 -1.58 -6.15 -7.71
C THR A 18 -1.86 -4.82 -8.42
N VAL A 19 -1.07 -3.80 -8.08
CA VAL A 19 -1.19 -2.44 -8.62
C VAL A 19 -0.01 -2.19 -9.56
N ASP A 20 -0.32 -1.77 -10.80
CA ASP A 20 0.71 -1.30 -11.73
C ASP A 20 1.07 0.16 -11.41
N LEU A 21 2.28 0.35 -10.87
CA LEU A 21 2.77 1.66 -10.49
C LEU A 21 3.17 2.51 -11.71
N GLY A 22 3.45 1.89 -12.86
CA GLY A 22 3.80 2.61 -14.08
C GLY A 22 2.61 3.36 -14.68
N GLU A 23 1.38 2.90 -14.42
CA GLU A 23 0.15 3.61 -14.83
C GLU A 23 -0.20 4.78 -13.90
N ILE A 24 0.22 4.74 -12.63
CA ILE A 24 -0.19 5.70 -11.59
C ILE A 24 0.92 6.72 -11.30
N VAL A 25 2.18 6.29 -11.35
CA VAL A 25 3.35 7.08 -10.96
C VAL A 25 4.23 7.29 -12.18
N ALA A 26 4.18 8.48 -12.76
CA ALA A 26 4.94 8.82 -13.97
C ALA A 26 6.47 8.66 -13.83
N ASP A 27 6.99 8.74 -12.61
CA ASP A 27 8.43 8.58 -12.31
C ASP A 27 8.87 7.11 -12.20
N VAL A 28 7.93 6.17 -12.29
CA VAL A 28 8.19 4.73 -12.14
C VAL A 28 8.21 4.07 -13.53
N PRO A 29 9.20 3.20 -13.84
CA PRO A 29 9.25 2.50 -15.12
C PRO A 29 7.98 1.67 -15.37
N PRO A 30 7.49 1.60 -16.62
CA PRO A 30 6.33 0.80 -16.98
C PRO A 30 6.58 -0.69 -16.67
N GLY A 31 5.53 -1.38 -16.22
CA GLY A 31 5.61 -2.78 -15.77
C GLY A 31 6.17 -2.95 -14.34
N THR A 32 6.40 -1.85 -13.62
CA THR A 32 6.67 -1.93 -12.18
C THR A 32 5.36 -2.14 -11.45
N THR A 33 5.26 -3.24 -10.69
CA THR A 33 4.09 -3.52 -9.87
C THR A 33 4.40 -3.44 -8.37
N CYS A 34 3.37 -3.28 -7.56
CA CYS A 34 3.39 -3.59 -6.13
C CYS A 34 2.18 -4.45 -5.78
N ASP A 35 2.35 -5.32 -4.79
CA ASP A 35 1.22 -6.01 -4.16
C ASP A 35 0.64 -5.13 -3.06
N LEU A 36 -0.68 -5.02 -3.01
CA LEU A 36 -1.42 -4.30 -1.99
C LEU A 36 -2.36 -5.29 -1.31
N ALA A 37 -2.21 -5.47 -0.01
CA ALA A 37 -3.17 -6.16 0.82
C ALA A 37 -3.93 -5.16 1.68
N VAL A 38 -5.26 -5.19 1.59
CA VAL A 38 -6.15 -4.33 2.38
C VAL A 38 -6.83 -5.17 3.45
N ALA A 39 -6.75 -4.74 4.71
CA ALA A 39 -7.45 -5.34 5.83
C ALA A 39 -8.35 -4.29 6.51
N GLY A 40 -9.55 -4.68 6.93
CA GLY A 40 -10.49 -3.81 7.63
C GLY A 40 -11.45 -3.07 6.69
N ASP A 41 -12.00 -1.96 7.17
CA ASP A 41 -12.99 -1.16 6.45
C ASP A 41 -12.68 0.35 6.56
N ARG A 42 -13.49 1.20 5.94
CA ARG A 42 -13.21 2.64 5.89
C ARG A 42 -13.15 3.32 7.27
N SER A 43 -13.71 2.74 8.32
CA SER A 43 -13.61 3.25 9.69
C SER A 43 -12.23 3.01 10.30
N SER A 44 -11.57 1.91 9.92
CA SER A 44 -10.24 1.52 10.37
C SER A 44 -9.71 0.45 9.41
N TYR A 45 -8.64 0.78 8.70
CA TYR A 45 -8.02 -0.11 7.73
C TYR A 45 -6.49 -0.15 7.87
N GLU A 46 -5.93 -1.28 7.43
CA GLU A 46 -4.50 -1.51 7.28
C GLU A 46 -4.22 -1.82 5.81
N LEU A 47 -3.29 -1.10 5.22
CA LEU A 47 -2.77 -1.30 3.87
C LEU A 47 -1.33 -1.82 3.99
N GLU A 48 -1.10 -3.02 3.49
CA GLU A 48 0.22 -3.61 3.41
C GLU A 48 0.66 -3.59 1.94
N PHE A 49 1.66 -2.76 1.64
CA PHE A 49 2.28 -2.69 0.32
C PHE A 49 3.52 -3.59 0.31
N THR A 50 3.69 -4.40 -0.73
CA THR A 50 4.90 -5.20 -0.95
C THR A 50 5.48 -4.91 -2.33
N ARG A 51 6.77 -4.56 -2.37
CA ARG A 51 7.52 -4.26 -3.60
C ARG A 51 8.98 -4.63 -3.38
N ARG A 52 9.54 -5.42 -4.32
CA ARG A 52 10.93 -5.89 -4.25
C ARG A 52 11.29 -6.45 -2.87
N GLU A 53 10.41 -7.31 -2.34
CA GLU A 53 10.59 -7.99 -1.04
C GLU A 53 10.65 -7.07 0.19
N THR A 54 10.44 -5.77 0.01
CA THR A 54 10.24 -4.81 1.10
C THR A 54 8.74 -4.66 1.30
N ARG A 55 8.32 -4.57 2.56
CA ARG A 55 6.92 -4.42 2.97
C ARG A 55 6.74 -3.08 3.69
N TRP A 56 5.69 -2.35 3.36
CA TRP A 56 5.31 -1.10 4.02
C TRP A 56 3.90 -1.25 4.56
N THR A 57 3.72 -0.95 5.83
CA THR A 57 2.42 -0.99 6.50
C THR A 57 1.94 0.43 6.74
N VAL A 58 0.75 0.71 6.24
CA VAL A 58 0.06 1.99 6.38
C VAL A 58 -1.28 1.73 7.05
N GLU A 59 -1.53 2.38 8.17
CA GLU A 59 -2.80 2.26 8.91
C GLU A 59 -3.57 3.57 8.80
N GLY A 60 -4.89 3.50 8.67
CA GLY A 60 -5.70 4.69 8.47
C GLY A 60 -7.15 4.51 8.84
N ALA A 61 -7.86 5.63 8.81
CA ALA A 61 -9.29 5.73 9.05
C ALA A 61 -9.85 6.89 8.21
N GLY A 62 -10.98 6.64 7.53
CA GLY A 62 -11.63 7.62 6.67
C GLY A 62 -10.81 7.93 5.42
N ASP A 63 -10.33 9.16 5.31
CA ASP A 63 -9.49 9.66 4.22
C ASP A 63 -8.05 9.98 4.66
N VAL A 64 -7.68 9.60 5.88
CA VAL A 64 -6.37 9.85 6.50
C VAL A 64 -5.68 8.53 6.82
N ALA A 65 -4.40 8.43 6.50
CA ALA A 65 -3.56 7.29 6.81
C ALA A 65 -2.16 7.70 7.29
N GLU A 66 -1.47 6.75 7.92
CA GLU A 66 -0.15 6.91 8.48
C GLU A 66 0.73 5.70 8.12
N LEU A 67 1.98 5.95 7.71
CA LEU A 67 2.98 4.90 7.55
C LEU A 67 3.49 4.45 8.93
N THR A 68 3.06 3.27 9.37
CA THR A 68 3.31 2.76 10.73
C THR A 68 4.50 1.82 10.82
N ALA A 69 4.81 1.07 9.76
CA ALA A 69 5.98 0.20 9.73
C ALA A 69 6.56 0.00 8.32
N VAL A 70 7.85 -0.33 8.27
CA VAL A 70 8.54 -0.76 7.05
C VAL A 70 9.40 -1.96 7.41
N TYR A 71 9.35 -3.02 6.61
CA TYR A 71 10.11 -4.24 6.79
C TYR A 71 10.95 -4.48 5.55
N ALA A 72 12.25 -4.74 5.73
CA ALA A 72 13.14 -5.10 4.64
C ALA A 72 13.03 -6.60 4.30
N VAL A 73 13.79 -6.99 3.28
CA VAL A 73 13.95 -8.39 2.87
C VAL A 73 14.40 -9.21 4.08
N GLY A 74 13.63 -10.24 4.42
CA GLY A 74 13.87 -11.09 5.61
C GLY A 74 12.90 -10.85 6.77
N GLY A 75 12.10 -9.78 6.73
CA GLY A 75 11.07 -9.49 7.73
C GLY A 75 11.56 -8.61 8.90
N ASP A 76 12.82 -8.18 8.87
CA ASP A 76 13.34 -7.21 9.84
C ASP A 76 12.69 -5.84 9.64
N GLN A 77 12.13 -5.28 10.71
CA GLN A 77 11.62 -3.92 10.69
C GLN A 77 12.80 -2.95 10.49
N VAL A 78 12.75 -2.22 9.39
CA VAL A 78 13.69 -1.13 9.12
C VAL A 78 13.11 0.19 9.59
N GLY A 79 13.99 1.13 9.95
CA GLY A 79 13.58 2.47 10.30
C GLY A 79 12.67 3.08 9.23
N LYS A 80 11.67 3.85 9.65
CA LYS A 80 10.79 4.57 8.72
C LYS A 80 11.63 5.56 7.89
N PRO A 81 11.37 5.69 6.58
CA PRO A 81 12.03 6.72 5.77
C PRO A 81 11.66 8.12 6.27
N GLU A 82 12.48 9.13 5.97
CA GLU A 82 12.22 10.54 6.35
C GLU A 82 10.96 11.13 5.70
N ARG A 83 10.47 10.50 4.62
CA ARG A 83 9.23 10.88 3.91
C ARG A 83 8.52 9.64 3.40
N VAL A 84 7.19 9.68 3.39
CA VAL A 84 6.36 8.67 2.71
C VAL A 84 6.71 8.67 1.22
N PRO A 85 7.08 7.52 0.63
CA PRO A 85 7.35 7.41 -0.80
C PRO A 85 6.19 7.92 -1.66
N GLY A 86 6.52 8.67 -2.72
CA GLY A 86 5.50 9.27 -3.60
C GLY A 86 4.58 8.24 -4.25
N TRP A 87 5.08 7.04 -4.55
CA TRP A 87 4.27 5.96 -5.11
C TRP A 87 3.24 5.42 -4.10
N ILE A 88 3.55 5.35 -2.81
CA ILE A 88 2.58 4.96 -1.77
C ILE A 88 1.45 5.99 -1.73
N ARG A 89 1.80 7.27 -1.75
CA ARG A 89 0.80 8.36 -1.80
C ARG A 89 -0.10 8.26 -3.02
N ALA A 90 0.47 7.94 -4.18
CA ALA A 90 -0.30 7.81 -5.41
C ALA A 90 -1.28 6.62 -5.36
N VAL A 91 -0.85 5.46 -4.85
CA VAL A 91 -1.76 4.31 -4.67
C VAL A 91 -2.83 4.61 -3.61
N CYS A 92 -2.47 5.28 -2.51
CA CYS A 92 -3.44 5.74 -1.51
C CYS A 92 -4.48 6.71 -2.11
N ALA A 93 -4.07 7.60 -3.02
CA ALA A 93 -4.98 8.52 -3.69
C ALA A 93 -6.02 7.80 -4.58
N GLU A 94 -5.63 6.71 -5.25
CA GLU A 94 -6.55 5.84 -6.00
C GLU A 94 -7.59 5.16 -5.09
N LEU A 95 -7.25 4.95 -3.81
CA LEU A 95 -8.15 4.46 -2.76
C LEU A 95 -8.94 5.58 -2.06
N GLU A 96 -8.93 6.80 -2.60
CA GLU A 96 -9.57 7.99 -2.04
C GLU A 96 -9.01 8.43 -0.67
N ILE A 97 -7.78 8.04 -0.35
CA ILE A 97 -7.06 8.48 0.85
C ILE A 97 -6.28 9.74 0.49
N ARG A 98 -6.68 10.86 1.08
CA ARG A 98 -6.19 12.20 0.71
C ARG A 98 -4.95 12.60 1.48
N GLU A 99 -4.81 12.12 2.71
CA GLU A 99 -3.69 12.47 3.58
C GLU A 99 -2.95 11.21 4.02
N VAL A 100 -1.64 11.17 3.73
CA VAL A 100 -0.75 10.11 4.20
C VAL A 100 0.43 10.73 4.91
N SER A 101 0.50 10.49 6.22
CA SER A 101 1.48 11.06 7.13
C SER A 101 2.41 10.00 7.71
N MET A 102 3.36 10.43 8.54
CA MET A 102 4.31 9.57 9.24
C MET A 102 4.53 10.16 10.62
N ARG A 103 4.36 9.35 11.67
CA ARG A 103 4.76 9.66 13.04
C ARG A 103 6.00 8.91 13.46
#